data_AF-A0A8I0HCA1-F1
#
_entry.id   AF-A0A8I0HCA1-F1
#
_cell.length_a   1.000
_cell.length_b   1.000
_cell.length_c   1.000
_cell.angle_alpha   90.00
_cell.angle_beta   90.00
_cell.angle_gamma   90.00
#
_symmetry.space_group_name_H-M   'P 1'
#
loop_
_entity.id
_entity.type
_entity.pdbx_description
1 polymer ?
#
loop_
_entity_poly.entity_id
_entity_poly.type
_entity_poly.pdbx_seq_one_letter_code
_entity_poly.pdbx_strand_id
1 'polypeptide(L)' 'IEEGQGRNEVVAAYPDSTMADILKVCEEKNWTLADYVYEHESDIKPYLVEILTVMRETLENGLKAEGNLPGKLNYPRR' A
#
# COMPACT_ATOMS: atom_id res chain seq x y z
N ILE A 1 26.23 11.58 -18.16
CA ILE A 1 24.91 11.88 -17.56
C ILE A 1 25.17 12.10 -16.09
N GLU A 2 25.08 13.36 -15.66
CA GLU A 2 25.69 13.93 -14.46
C GLU A 2 25.04 13.50 -13.14
N GLU A 3 25.88 13.31 -12.11
CA GLU A 3 25.51 13.32 -10.69
C GLU A 3 25.01 14.72 -10.31
N GLY A 4 23.80 14.82 -9.75
CA GLY A 4 23.24 16.11 -9.34
C GLY A 4 21.74 16.31 -9.53
N GLN A 5 20.96 15.27 -9.87
CA GLN A 5 19.50 15.38 -9.77
C GLN A 5 19.15 15.53 -8.29
N GLY A 6 18.85 16.77 -7.88
CA GLY A 6 18.30 17.06 -6.56
C GLY A 6 17.19 16.06 -6.28
N ARG A 7 17.23 15.43 -5.09
CA ARG A 7 16.11 14.61 -4.61
C ARG A 7 14.87 15.46 -4.86
N ASN A 8 13.99 15.01 -5.76
CA ASN A 8 12.68 15.64 -5.93
C ASN A 8 12.16 15.91 -4.52
N GLU A 9 11.76 17.15 -4.23
CA GLU A 9 11.11 17.46 -2.96
C GLU A 9 9.95 16.48 -2.80
N VAL A 10 10.13 15.50 -1.92
CA VAL A 10 9.07 14.56 -1.59
C VAL A 10 8.09 15.40 -0.80
N VAL A 11 7.03 15.83 -1.46
CA VAL A 11 5.90 16.48 -0.79
C VAL A 11 5.44 15.52 0.28
N ALA A 12 5.55 15.93 1.55
CA ALA A 12 5.09 15.11 2.66
C ALA A 12 3.57 14.91 2.50
N ALA A 13 3.14 13.65 2.41
CA ALA A 13 1.73 13.30 2.29
C ALA A 13 0.93 13.74 3.54
N TYR A 14 1.60 13.84 4.70
CA TYR A 14 1.00 14.22 5.97
C TYR A 14 1.60 15.52 6.51
N PRO A 15 0.76 16.42 7.05
CA PRO A 15 1.24 17.66 7.67
C PRO A 15 1.91 17.41 9.04
N ASP A 16 1.48 16.37 9.75
CA ASP A 16 1.99 16.01 11.07
C ASP A 16 3.08 14.94 10.98
N SER A 17 4.13 15.08 11.79
CA SER A 17 5.29 14.18 11.78
C SER A 17 5.38 13.28 13.01
N THR A 18 4.53 13.50 14.01
CA THR A 18 4.49 12.69 15.23
C THR A 18 3.11 12.07 15.43
N MET A 19 3.09 10.86 16.02
CA MET A 19 1.84 10.19 16.37
C MET A 19 1.00 11.01 17.36
N ALA A 20 1.64 11.76 18.26
CA ALA A 20 0.92 12.58 19.24
C ALA A 20 0.13 13.71 18.54
N ASP A 21 0.71 14.34 17.52
CA ASP A 21 0.05 15.39 16.76
C ASP A 21 -1.09 14.83 15.90
N ILE A 22 -0.87 13.68 15.24
CA ILE A 22 -1.91 12.98 14.47
C ILE A 22 -3.10 12.63 15.36
N LEU A 23 -2.86 12.04 16.54
CA LEU A 23 -3.91 11.66 17.47
C LEU A 23 -4.68 12.87 17.99
N LYS A 24 -4.01 13.99 18.23
CA LYS A 24 -4.67 15.24 18.62
C LYS A 24 -5.64 15.73 17.55
N VAL A 25 -5.25 15.71 16.26
CA VAL A 25 -6.15 16.06 15.15
C VAL A 25 -7.34 15.10 15.09
N CYS A 26 -7.09 13.80 15.26
CA CYS A 26 -8.13 12.79 15.29
C CYS A 26 -9.13 13.03 16.43
N GLU A 27 -8.66 13.37 17.63
CA GLU A 27 -9.51 13.69 18.78
C GLU A 27 -10.32 14.97 18.56
N GLU A 28 -9.70 16.05 18.09
CA GLU A 28 -10.34 17.35 17.85
C GLU A 28 -11.45 17.26 16.79
N LYS A 29 -11.26 16.44 15.76
CA LYS A 29 -12.20 16.27 14.65
C LYS A 29 -13.12 15.06 14.80
N ASN A 30 -12.98 14.28 15.87
CA ASN A 30 -13.65 13.00 16.08
C ASN A 30 -13.47 12.05 14.86
N TRP A 31 -12.24 11.99 14.36
CA TRP A 31 -11.81 11.17 13.23
C TRP A 31 -11.13 9.88 13.70
N THR A 32 -11.27 8.83 12.91
CA THR A 32 -10.40 7.66 12.99
C THR A 32 -9.07 7.92 12.27
N LEU A 33 -8.07 7.07 12.50
CA LEU A 33 -6.83 7.12 11.72
C LEU A 33 -7.07 6.93 10.22
N ALA A 34 -8.09 6.15 9.83
CA ALA A 34 -8.44 5.97 8.42
C ALA A 34 -9.02 7.26 7.83
N ASP A 35 -9.83 8.00 8.59
CA ASP A 35 -10.38 9.29 8.14
C ASP A 35 -9.26 10.32 7.96
N TYR A 36 -8.27 10.34 8.86
CA TYR A 36 -7.06 11.16 8.71
C TYR A 36 -6.30 10.84 7.42
N VAL A 37 -6.09 9.54 7.13
CA VAL A 37 -5.44 9.10 5.88
C VAL A 37 -6.27 9.50 4.65
N TYR A 38 -7.60 9.33 4.69
CA TYR A 38 -8.47 9.70 3.56
C TYR A 38 -8.54 11.21 3.31
N GLU A 39 -8.38 12.03 4.34
CA GLU A 39 -8.31 13.49 4.18
C GLU A 39 -7.00 13.92 3.50
N HIS A 40 -5.89 13.27 3.84
CA HIS A 40 -4.56 13.71 3.41
C HIS A 40 -4.06 13.03 2.13
N GLU A 41 -4.54 11.83 1.81
CA GLU A 41 -4.18 11.09 0.60
C GLU A 41 -5.41 10.84 -0.29
N SER A 42 -5.69 11.73 -1.25
CA SER A 42 -6.85 11.58 -2.14
C SER A 42 -6.82 10.30 -2.99
N ASP A 43 -5.62 9.84 -3.33
CA ASP A 43 -5.39 8.71 -4.24
C ASP A 43 -5.20 7.37 -3.50
N ILE A 44 -5.26 7.36 -2.16
CA ILE A 44 -5.07 6.12 -1.39
C ILE A 44 -6.18 5.10 -1.67
N LYS A 45 -7.41 5.57 -1.86
CA LYS A 45 -8.57 4.69 -2.08
C LYS A 45 -8.45 3.88 -3.38
N PRO A 46 -8.21 4.47 -4.56
CA PRO A 46 -8.00 3.69 -5.77
C PRO A 46 -6.77 2.77 -5.65
N TYR A 47 -5.70 3.21 -4.99
CA TYR A 47 -4.51 2.38 -4.77
C TYR A 47 -4.78 1.14 -3.90
N LEU A 48 -5.56 1.29 -2.82
CA LEU A 48 -5.97 0.15 -1.98
C LEU A 48 -6.82 -0.86 -2.77
N VAL A 49 -7.69 -0.39 -3.67
CA VAL A 49 -8.48 -1.26 -4.56
C VAL A 49 -7.60 -2.02 -5.54
N GLU A 50 -6.57 -1.37 -6.09
CA GLU A 50 -5.59 -2.01 -6.97
C GLU A 50 -4.87 -3.14 -6.25
N ILE A 51 -4.31 -2.87 -5.05
CA ILE A 51 -3.64 -3.88 -4.23
C ILE A 51 -4.59 -5.05 -3.93
N LEU A 52 -5.81 -4.76 -3.53
CA LEU A 52 -6.80 -5.80 -3.23
C LEU A 52 -7.12 -6.64 -4.47
N THR A 53 -7.20 -6.02 -5.64
CA THR A 53 -7.42 -6.70 -6.92
C THR A 53 -6.28 -7.67 -7.20
N VAL A 54 -5.03 -7.21 -7.11
CA VAL A 54 -3.84 -8.05 -7.32
C VAL A 54 -3.78 -9.22 -6.33
N MET A 55 -4.13 -9.00 -5.05
CA MET A 55 -4.17 -10.07 -4.05
C MET A 55 -5.20 -11.15 -4.43
N ARG A 56 -6.39 -10.74 -4.88
CA ARG A 56 -7.45 -11.66 -5.30
C ARG A 56 -7.08 -12.42 -6.57
N GLU A 57 -6.52 -11.73 -7.57
CA GLU A 57 -6.04 -12.36 -8.80
C GLU A 57 -4.94 -13.38 -8.51
N THR A 58 -4.01 -13.06 -7.60
CA THR A 58 -2.95 -13.98 -7.18
C THR A 58 -3.52 -15.23 -6.54
N LEU A 59 -4.55 -15.08 -5.69
CA LEU A 59 -5.23 -16.22 -5.08
C LEU A 59 -5.94 -17.08 -6.14
N GLU A 60 -6.69 -16.46 -7.06
CA GLU A 60 -7.38 -17.19 -8.12
C GLU A 60 -6.41 -17.91 -9.06
N ASN A 61 -5.29 -17.27 -9.41
CA ASN A 61 -4.24 -17.86 -10.21
C ASN A 61 -3.60 -19.05 -9.48
N GLY A 62 -3.35 -18.93 -8.18
CA GLY A 62 -2.84 -20.02 -7.35
C GLY A 62 -3.79 -21.21 -7.29
N LEU A 63 -5.10 -20.96 -7.11
CA LEU A 63 -6.12 -22.01 -7.08
C LEU A 63 -6.31 -22.70 -8.44
N LYS A 64 -6.16 -21.97 -9.56
CA LYS A 64 -6.25 -22.53 -10.92
C LYS A 64 -4.95 -23.17 -11.40
N ALA A 65 -3.82 -22.88 -10.75
CA ALA A 65 -2.52 -23.36 -11.18
C ALA A 65 -2.35 -24.84 -10.85
N GLU A 66 -2.54 -25.68 -11.85
CA GLU A 66 -2.22 -27.11 -11.78
C GLU A 66 -0.74 -27.38 -12.13
N GLY A 67 -0.27 -28.60 -11.84
CA GLY A 67 1.09 -29.06 -12.17
C GLY A 67 2.15 -28.76 -11.10
N ASN A 68 3.41 -28.98 -11.44
CA ASN A 68 4.52 -28.84 -10.49
C ASN A 68 5.02 -27.39 -10.39
N LEU A 69 5.47 -27.00 -9.20
CA LEU A 69 6.21 -25.76 -9.02
C LEU A 69 7.50 -25.80 -9.86
N PRO A 70 7.86 -24.69 -10.55
CA PRO A 70 9.07 -24.64 -11.34
C PRO A 70 10.31 -24.75 -10.44
N GLY A 71 11.26 -25.62 -10.81
CA GLY A 71 12.50 -25.85 -10.07
C GLY A 71 12.96 -27.30 -10.16
N LYS A 72 14.15 -27.62 -9.59
CA LYS A 72 14.64 -29.00 -9.50
C LYS A 72 13.81 -29.85 -8.52
N LEU A 73 13.09 -29.19 -7.63
CA LEU A 73 12.17 -29.81 -6.70
C LEU A 73 10.83 -29.94 -7.42
N ASN A 74 10.57 -31.10 -8.03
CA ASN A 74 9.31 -31.44 -8.71
C ASN A 74 8.14 -31.53 -7.70
N TYR A 75 7.84 -30.44 -7.01
CA TYR A 75 6.82 -30.39 -5.97
C TYR A 75 5.46 -30.08 -6.60
N PRO A 76 4.45 -30.95 -6.44
CA PRO A 76 3.12 -30.71 -6.99
C PRO A 76 2.44 -29.54 -6.27
N ARG A 77 1.77 -28.65 -7.02
CA ARG A 77 0.85 -27.67 -6.45
C ARG A 77 -0.33 -28.40 -5.79
N ARG A 78 -0.85 -27.86 -4.68
CA ARG A 78 -2.03 -28.38 -3.96
C ARG A 78 -3.13 -27.35 -3.94
#